data_AF-A0A060YJP1-F1
#
_entry.id   AF-A0A060YJP1-F1
#
_cell.length_a   1.000
_cell.length_b   1.000
_cell.length_c   1.000
_cell.angle_alpha   90.00
_cell.angle_beta   90.00
_cell.angle_gamma   90.00
#
_symmetry.space_group_name_H-M   'P 1'
#
loop_
_entity.id
_entity.type
_entity.pdbx_description
1 polymer ?
#
loop_
_entity_poly.entity_id
_entity_poly.type
_entity_poly.pdbx_seq_one_letter_code
_entity_poly.pdbx_strand_id
1 'polypeptide(L)'
;MEEKTISNSRRCYKQWLWFMVLFMSFSVIYVDAVWPMPQMISSSMARYTLNPREFIFQYSSGSSAQPGCSLLDSAFERYFPLIFTDYRAARPRQHDEWFRFPFTVVVHVERAECEGYPDADSSESYKLSVCSGQAALRAETVWGALRGLESFSQLVYQDDFGEVSHN
;
A
#
# COMPACT_ATOMS: atom_id res chain seq x y z
N MET A 1 -45.49 46.32 67.58
CA MET A 1 -45.34 47.05 66.30
C MET A 1 -43.85 47.29 66.16
N GLU A 2 -43.06 46.60 65.35
CA GLU A 2 -43.28 45.77 64.15
C GLU A 2 -42.25 44.63 64.15
N GLU A 3 -42.66 43.50 63.60
CA GLU A 3 -41.84 42.35 63.24
C GLU A 3 -40.98 42.73 62.00
N LYS A 4 -39.66 42.60 62.09
CA LYS A 4 -38.74 42.77 60.95
C LYS A 4 -38.39 41.41 60.35
N THR A 5 -39.02 41.10 59.23
CA THR A 5 -38.57 40.12 58.24
C THR A 5 -37.53 40.75 57.32
N ILE A 6 -36.46 40.03 56.94
CA ILE A 6 -35.69 40.11 55.67
C ILE A 6 -34.63 38.99 55.78
N SER A 7 -34.87 37.82 55.18
CA SER A 7 -34.73 37.44 53.76
C SER A 7 -33.32 36.93 53.43
N ASN A 8 -33.28 35.61 53.28
CA ASN A 8 -32.13 34.76 52.97
C ASN A 8 -31.74 34.88 51.49
N SER A 9 -30.45 35.05 51.21
CA SER A 9 -29.91 35.30 49.87
C SER A 9 -29.96 34.05 49.00
N ARG A 10 -30.72 34.11 47.90
CA ARG A 10 -30.61 33.20 46.76
C ARG A 10 -29.43 33.65 45.91
N ARG A 11 -28.43 32.78 45.68
CA ARG A 11 -27.45 33.00 44.62
C ARG A 11 -27.58 31.91 43.55
N CYS A 12 -28.03 32.38 42.39
CA CYS A 12 -28.32 31.70 41.14
C CYS A 12 -27.33 30.60 40.74
N TYR A 13 -27.89 29.41 40.55
CA TYR A 13 -27.52 28.43 39.55
C TYR A 13 -27.59 29.08 38.16
N LYS A 14 -26.48 29.09 37.40
CA LYS A 14 -26.43 28.90 35.94
C LYS A 14 -25.02 29.19 35.41
N GLN A 15 -24.62 28.34 34.47
CA GLN A 15 -23.51 28.49 33.52
C GLN A 15 -22.10 28.23 34.06
N TRP A 16 -21.71 26.95 34.06
CA TRP A 16 -20.35 26.52 33.68
C TRP A 16 -20.36 25.02 33.32
N LEU A 17 -21.05 24.68 32.23
CA LEU A 17 -21.12 23.34 31.65
C LEU A 17 -20.48 23.33 30.24
N TRP A 18 -19.29 23.93 30.11
CA TRP A 18 -18.60 24.06 28.82
C TRP A 18 -17.08 23.93 28.89
N PHE A 19 -16.53 23.13 29.81
CA PHE A 19 -15.10 22.78 29.73
C PHE A 19 -14.89 21.35 30.19
N MET A 20 -14.72 20.47 29.21
CA MET A 20 -13.80 19.31 29.17
C MET A 20 -14.35 18.30 28.14
N VAL A 21 -14.47 18.72 26.87
CA VAL A 21 -14.32 17.76 25.77
C VAL A 21 -12.81 17.58 25.63
N LEU A 22 -12.29 16.58 26.36
CA LEU A 22 -10.91 16.14 26.23
C LEU A 22 -10.81 15.48 24.85
N PHE A 23 -10.41 16.24 23.83
CA PHE A 23 -10.01 15.68 22.55
C PHE A 23 -8.79 14.80 22.81
N MET A 24 -9.01 13.50 23.02
CA MET A 24 -7.96 12.51 22.80
C MET A 24 -7.64 12.58 21.31
N SER A 25 -6.70 13.44 20.94
CA SER A 25 -5.94 13.29 19.72
C SER A 25 -5.15 11.99 19.89
N PHE A 26 -5.78 10.85 19.58
CA PHE A 26 -5.05 9.66 19.23
C PHE A 26 -4.21 10.06 18.02
N SER A 27 -2.93 10.31 18.24
CA SER A 27 -1.96 10.28 17.16
C SER A 27 -2.10 8.89 16.54
N VAL A 28 -2.82 8.82 15.42
CA VAL A 28 -2.87 7.59 14.64
C VAL A 28 -1.43 7.36 14.23
N ILE A 29 -0.80 6.35 14.83
CA ILE A 29 0.51 5.91 14.39
C ILE A 29 0.28 5.41 12.97
N TYR A 30 0.74 6.16 11.97
CA TYR A 30 0.70 5.72 10.58
C TYR A 30 1.73 4.59 10.46
N VAL A 31 1.25 3.36 10.46
CA VAL A 31 2.07 2.20 10.14
C VAL A 31 1.95 2.00 8.65
N ASP A 32 3.05 2.23 7.93
CA ASP A 32 3.16 1.86 6.54
C ASP A 32 3.35 0.33 6.49
N ALA A 33 2.22 -0.38 6.39
CA ALA A 33 2.17 -1.83 6.42
C ALA A 33 1.22 -2.34 5.35
N VAL A 34 1.58 -3.49 4.78
CA VAL A 34 0.75 -4.20 3.81
C VAL A 34 -0.56 -4.62 4.49
N TRP A 35 -1.68 -4.31 3.84
CA TRP A 35 -3.03 -4.65 4.23
C TRP A 35 -3.78 -5.42 3.12
N PRO A 36 -4.40 -6.58 3.42
CA PRO A 36 -4.35 -7.29 4.70
C PRO A 36 -2.93 -7.71 5.09
N MET A 37 -2.67 -7.79 6.40
CA MET A 37 -1.36 -8.19 6.89
C MET A 37 -1.00 -9.60 6.37
N PRO A 38 0.15 -9.78 5.70
CA PRO A 38 0.60 -11.09 5.25
C PRO A 38 0.79 -12.04 6.43
N GLN A 39 0.58 -13.34 6.20
CA GLN A 39 0.75 -14.36 7.24
C GLN A 39 2.18 -14.38 7.83
N MET A 40 3.17 -14.01 7.03
CA MET A 40 4.56 -13.88 7.45
C MET A 40 5.19 -12.69 6.74
N ILE A 41 5.85 -11.83 7.51
CA ILE A 41 6.61 -10.69 6.99
C ILE A 41 7.99 -10.65 7.65
N SER A 42 9.01 -10.40 6.84
CA SER A 42 10.38 -10.19 7.29
C SER A 42 10.94 -9.04 6.47
N SER A 43 11.08 -7.87 7.09
CA SER A 43 11.55 -6.64 6.44
C SER A 43 12.95 -6.25 6.90
N SER A 44 13.56 -5.33 6.16
CA SER A 44 14.84 -4.71 6.51
C SER A 44 14.70 -3.18 6.47
N MET A 45 15.74 -2.43 6.84
CA MET A 45 15.74 -0.98 6.67
C MET A 45 16.26 -0.54 5.29
N ALA A 46 16.66 -1.48 4.43
CA ALA A 46 17.18 -1.16 3.10
C ALA A 46 16.06 -0.64 2.20
N ARG A 47 16.34 0.43 1.45
CA ARG A 47 15.41 1.03 0.50
C ARG A 47 15.96 0.95 -0.91
N TYR A 48 15.07 0.76 -1.87
CA TYR A 48 15.40 0.70 -3.28
C TYR A 48 14.56 1.71 -4.06
N THR A 49 15.21 2.49 -4.91
CA THR A 49 14.55 3.49 -5.76
C THR A 49 13.89 2.81 -6.96
N LEU A 50 12.68 3.26 -7.32
CA LEU A 50 12.03 2.89 -8.57
C LEU A 50 12.03 4.05 -9.57
N ASN A 51 12.40 3.77 -10.82
CA ASN A 51 12.18 4.67 -11.94
C ASN A 51 11.03 4.14 -12.82
N PRO A 52 9.94 4.88 -13.01
CA PRO A 52 8.82 4.43 -13.86
C PRO A 52 9.22 4.14 -15.31
N ARG A 53 10.28 4.76 -15.84
CA ARG A 53 10.76 4.54 -17.21
C ARG A 53 11.58 3.26 -17.39
N GLU A 54 12.16 2.74 -16.31
CA GLU A 54 13.01 1.54 -16.30
C GLU A 54 12.40 0.42 -15.43
N PHE A 55 11.15 0.58 -15.02
CA PHE A 55 10.39 -0.39 -14.25
C PHE A 55 9.61 -1.33 -15.17
N ILE A 56 9.75 -2.64 -14.96
CA ILE A 56 9.04 -3.65 -15.76
C ILE A 56 8.47 -4.77 -14.91
N PHE A 57 7.28 -5.24 -15.29
CA PHE A 57 6.78 -6.56 -14.90
C PHE A 57 7.24 -7.59 -15.92
N GLN A 58 7.68 -8.77 -15.46
CA GLN A 58 8.17 -9.81 -16.34
C GLN A 58 7.72 -11.19 -15.87
N TYR A 59 7.30 -12.04 -16.80
CA TYR A 59 7.11 -13.46 -16.54
C TYR A 59 8.46 -14.18 -16.37
N SER A 60 8.56 -15.04 -15.36
CA SER A 60 9.72 -15.92 -15.18
C SER A 60 9.81 -16.94 -16.33
N SER A 61 11.03 -17.27 -16.76
CA SER A 61 11.30 -18.21 -17.86
C SER A 61 10.74 -19.63 -17.66
N GLY A 62 10.48 -20.03 -16.41
CA GLY A 62 9.87 -21.33 -16.07
C GLY A 62 8.42 -21.22 -15.60
N SER A 63 7.79 -20.05 -15.68
CA SER A 63 6.39 -19.85 -15.28
C SER A 63 5.44 -20.57 -16.23
N SER A 64 4.39 -21.19 -15.71
CA SER A 64 3.31 -21.73 -16.54
C SER A 64 2.44 -20.64 -17.15
N ALA A 65 2.31 -19.48 -16.49
CA ALA A 65 1.73 -18.28 -17.11
C ALA A 65 2.79 -17.53 -17.93
N GLN A 66 2.40 -17.05 -19.10
CA GLN A 66 3.26 -16.37 -20.09
C GLN A 66 2.47 -15.20 -20.72
N PRO A 67 3.12 -14.31 -21.51
CA PRO A 67 2.41 -13.28 -22.27
C PRO A 67 1.26 -13.90 -23.09
N GLY A 68 0.08 -13.30 -23.00
CA GLY A 68 -1.18 -13.88 -23.48
C GLY A 68 -2.09 -14.39 -22.37
N CYS A 69 -1.59 -14.48 -21.12
CA CYS A 69 -2.43 -14.67 -19.94
C CYS A 69 -3.16 -13.36 -19.62
N SER A 70 -4.34 -13.18 -20.22
CA SER A 70 -5.11 -11.92 -20.17
C SER A 70 -5.28 -11.35 -18.76
N LEU A 71 -5.47 -12.22 -17.77
CA LEU A 71 -5.61 -11.86 -16.35
C LEU A 71 -4.35 -11.18 -15.78
N LEU A 72 -3.17 -11.76 -16.01
CA LEU A 72 -1.91 -11.22 -15.50
C LEU A 72 -1.40 -10.05 -16.35
N ASP A 73 -1.61 -10.10 -17.66
CA ASP A 73 -1.28 -8.98 -18.56
C ASP A 73 -2.07 -7.73 -18.14
N SER A 74 -3.39 -7.88 -17.92
CA SER A 74 -4.24 -6.78 -17.43
C SER A 74 -3.86 -6.33 -16.02
N ALA A 75 -3.40 -7.24 -15.16
CA ALA A 75 -2.93 -6.89 -13.83
C ALA A 75 -1.66 -6.04 -13.88
N PHE A 76 -0.68 -6.38 -14.73
CA PHE A 76 0.53 -5.58 -14.91
C PHE A 76 0.21 -4.17 -15.41
N GLU A 77 -0.70 -4.05 -16.37
CA GLU A 77 -1.19 -2.75 -16.85
C GLU A 77 -1.89 -1.94 -15.76
N ARG A 78 -2.66 -2.61 -14.89
CA ARG A 78 -3.39 -1.97 -13.78
C ARG A 78 -2.48 -1.53 -12.64
N TYR A 79 -1.52 -2.36 -12.23
CA TYR A 79 -0.68 -2.06 -11.06
C TYR A 79 0.39 -1.02 -11.35
N PHE A 80 0.85 -0.89 -12.60
CA PHE A 80 1.81 0.16 -12.96
C PHE A 80 1.37 1.58 -12.53
N PRO A 81 0.18 2.09 -12.89
CA PRO A 81 -0.26 3.40 -12.44
C PRO A 81 -0.63 3.47 -10.96
N LEU A 82 -0.87 2.33 -10.28
CA LEU A 82 -1.09 2.30 -8.82
C LEU A 82 0.24 2.50 -8.07
N ILE A 83 1.32 1.93 -8.59
CA ILE A 83 2.69 2.10 -8.08
C ILE A 83 3.18 3.53 -8.36
N PHE A 84 2.88 4.06 -9.55
CA PHE A 84 3.36 5.37 -10.01
C PHE A 84 2.21 6.36 -10.21
N THR A 85 1.51 6.70 -9.13
CA THR A 85 0.34 7.61 -9.14
C THR A 85 0.62 8.94 -9.82
N ASP A 86 1.80 9.51 -9.59
CA ASP A 86 2.16 10.85 -10.08
C ASP A 86 2.82 10.84 -11.47
N TYR A 87 3.14 9.67 -12.02
CA TYR A 87 3.82 9.57 -13.31
C TYR A 87 3.00 10.15 -14.46
N ARG A 88 1.67 10.04 -14.42
CA ARG A 88 0.79 10.61 -15.45
C ARG A 88 0.62 12.12 -15.34
N ALA A 89 0.79 12.69 -14.14
CA ALA A 89 0.63 14.12 -13.88
C ALA A 89 1.96 14.89 -13.96
N ALA A 90 3.09 14.19 -13.77
CA ALA A 90 4.42 14.77 -13.79
C ALA A 90 4.82 15.20 -15.21
N ARG A 91 5.09 16.50 -15.39
CA ARG A 91 5.89 16.97 -16.53
C ARG A 91 7.31 16.41 -16.36
N PRO A 92 8.00 15.99 -17.44
CA PRO A 92 9.37 15.49 -17.35
C PRO A 92 10.24 16.52 -16.62
N ARG A 93 10.67 16.21 -15.39
CA ARG A 93 11.62 17.08 -14.69
C ARG A 93 12.98 16.81 -15.34
N GLN A 94 13.70 17.88 -15.70
CA GLN A 94 15.03 17.79 -16.32
C GLN A 94 16.09 17.12 -15.43
N HIS A 95 15.75 16.79 -14.18
CA HIS A 95 16.66 16.23 -13.19
C HIS A 95 16.45 14.73 -12.94
N ASP A 96 15.79 14.00 -13.86
CA ASP A 96 15.57 12.54 -13.77
C ASP A 96 16.81 11.70 -14.15
N GLU A 97 17.96 12.31 -14.46
CA GLU A 97 19.16 11.58 -14.90
C GLU A 97 19.84 10.76 -13.80
N TRP A 98 19.53 10.99 -12.52
CA TRP A 98 20.25 10.38 -11.40
C TRP A 98 19.87 8.91 -11.15
N PHE A 99 18.71 8.44 -11.62
CA PHE A 99 18.18 7.12 -11.26
C PHE A 99 17.89 6.26 -12.49
N ARG A 100 18.95 5.80 -13.17
CA ARG A 100 18.84 4.90 -14.34
C ARG A 100 18.91 3.42 -13.96
N PHE A 101 18.53 3.07 -12.73
CA PHE A 101 18.58 1.69 -12.29
C PHE A 101 17.27 0.99 -12.65
N PRO A 102 17.30 -0.05 -13.49
CA PRO A 102 16.11 -0.82 -13.79
C PRO A 102 15.66 -1.58 -12.55
N PHE A 103 14.34 -1.73 -12.44
CA PHE A 103 13.75 -2.56 -11.40
C PHE A 103 12.70 -3.48 -12.03
N THR A 104 12.87 -4.79 -11.82
CA THR A 104 12.00 -5.79 -12.43
C THR A 104 11.20 -6.54 -11.37
N VAL A 105 9.89 -6.62 -11.53
CA VAL A 105 9.06 -7.57 -10.78
C VAL A 105 8.93 -8.84 -11.62
N VAL A 106 9.63 -9.90 -11.22
CA VAL A 106 9.60 -11.20 -11.89
C VAL A 106 8.52 -12.07 -11.26
N VAL A 107 7.51 -12.42 -12.04
CA VAL A 107 6.34 -13.20 -11.61
C VAL A 107 6.47 -14.64 -12.12
N HIS A 108 6.36 -15.59 -11.20
CA HIS A 108 6.37 -17.02 -11.48
C HIS A 108 5.11 -17.67 -10.93
N VAL A 109 4.38 -18.35 -11.80
CA VAL A 109 3.17 -19.11 -11.45
C VAL A 109 3.39 -20.58 -11.83
N GLU A 110 3.09 -21.49 -10.90
CA GLU A 110 3.22 -22.94 -11.13
C GLU A 110 2.09 -23.53 -11.97
N ARG A 111 0.86 -23.01 -11.84
CA ARG A 111 -0.34 -23.43 -12.58
C ARG A 111 -1.08 -22.20 -13.09
N ALA A 112 -1.10 -22.01 -14.40
CA ALA A 112 -1.51 -20.73 -14.98
C ALA A 112 -2.99 -20.38 -14.71
N GLU A 113 -3.94 -21.29 -14.90
CA GLU A 113 -5.38 -21.02 -14.66
C GLU A 113 -5.92 -19.70 -15.26
N CYS A 114 -5.32 -19.19 -16.34
CA CYS A 114 -5.57 -17.83 -16.84
C CYS A 114 -6.97 -17.61 -17.43
N GLU A 115 -7.60 -18.68 -17.94
CA GLU A 115 -8.86 -18.63 -18.70
C GLU A 115 -10.07 -19.12 -17.87
N GLY A 116 -9.90 -19.20 -16.54
CA GLY A 116 -10.90 -19.72 -15.61
C GLY A 116 -11.41 -18.67 -14.62
N TYR A 117 -12.41 -19.08 -13.85
CA TYR A 117 -12.83 -18.37 -12.64
C TYR A 117 -12.21 -19.07 -11.42
N PRO A 118 -11.88 -18.33 -10.35
CA PRO A 118 -11.46 -18.96 -9.12
C PRO A 118 -12.63 -19.70 -8.49
N ASP A 119 -12.32 -20.80 -7.82
CA ASP A 119 -13.21 -21.59 -6.97
C ASP A 119 -12.67 -21.64 -5.53
N ALA A 120 -13.32 -22.42 -4.66
CA ALA A 120 -12.93 -22.53 -3.26
C ALA A 120 -11.56 -23.19 -3.03
N ASP A 121 -11.06 -23.95 -4.02
CA ASP A 121 -9.80 -24.68 -3.95
C ASP A 121 -8.66 -23.93 -4.68
N SER A 122 -8.99 -22.80 -5.30
CA SER A 122 -8.04 -21.95 -6.02
C SER A 122 -7.03 -21.32 -5.05
N SER A 123 -5.77 -21.72 -5.18
CA SER A 123 -4.71 -21.31 -4.26
C SER A 123 -4.34 -19.84 -4.44
N GLU A 124 -4.64 -19.03 -3.43
CA GLU A 124 -4.25 -17.61 -3.35
C GLU A 124 -2.90 -17.40 -2.65
N SER A 125 -2.14 -18.47 -2.43
CA SER A 125 -0.85 -18.41 -1.76
C SER A 125 0.22 -17.74 -2.63
N TYR A 126 1.07 -16.92 -2.01
CA TYR A 126 2.20 -16.28 -2.68
C TYR A 126 3.39 -16.09 -1.75
N LYS A 127 4.56 -15.93 -2.35
CA LYS A 127 5.80 -15.50 -1.70
C LYS A 127 6.38 -14.34 -2.49
N LEU A 128 6.52 -13.21 -1.82
CA LEU A 128 7.15 -12.00 -2.36
C LEU A 128 8.50 -11.80 -1.69
N SER A 129 9.54 -11.54 -2.47
CA SER A 129 10.88 -11.22 -1.97
C SER A 129 11.44 -10.06 -2.77
N VAL A 130 11.85 -8.99 -2.07
CA VAL A 130 12.31 -7.74 -2.67
C VAL A 130 13.80 -7.57 -2.37
N CYS A 131 14.59 -7.32 -3.40
CA CYS A 131 16.02 -7.09 -3.34
C CYS A 131 16.38 -5.90 -4.26
N SER A 132 17.64 -5.49 -4.22
CA SER A 132 18.14 -4.42 -5.10
C SER A 132 17.91 -4.77 -6.58
N GLY A 133 17.14 -3.92 -7.28
CA GLY A 133 16.87 -4.03 -8.72
C GLY A 133 15.85 -5.10 -9.12
N GLN A 134 15.30 -5.88 -8.17
CA GLN A 134 14.34 -6.93 -8.51
C GLN A 134 13.42 -7.30 -7.34
N ALA A 135 12.16 -7.55 -7.65
CA ALA A 135 11.25 -8.30 -6.79
C ALA A 135 10.91 -9.64 -7.44
N ALA A 136 10.98 -10.72 -6.67
CA ALA A 136 10.56 -12.06 -7.08
C ALA A 136 9.21 -12.39 -6.43
N LEU A 137 8.18 -12.55 -7.26
CA LEU A 137 6.85 -12.96 -6.85
C LEU A 137 6.60 -14.39 -7.34
N ARG A 138 6.44 -15.33 -6.42
CA ARG A 138 6.12 -16.73 -6.70
C ARG A 138 4.74 -17.06 -6.16
N ALA A 139 3.93 -17.73 -6.96
CA ALA A 139 2.59 -18.18 -6.55
C ALA A 139 2.28 -19.54 -7.17
N GLU A 140 1.39 -20.29 -6.52
CA GLU A 140 0.92 -21.56 -7.06
C GLU A 140 0.02 -21.34 -8.28
N THR A 141 -0.87 -20.35 -8.21
CA THR A 141 -1.77 -19.96 -9.31
C THR A 141 -1.70 -18.47 -9.59
N VAL A 142 -2.36 -18.03 -10.66
CA VAL A 142 -2.55 -16.60 -10.96
C VAL A 142 -3.28 -15.84 -9.86
N TRP A 143 -4.15 -16.50 -9.09
CA TRP A 143 -4.89 -15.87 -8.00
C TRP A 143 -3.95 -15.41 -6.88
N GLY A 144 -2.98 -16.24 -6.51
CA GLY A 144 -1.92 -15.86 -5.58
C GLY A 144 -1.02 -14.76 -6.13
N ALA A 145 -0.69 -14.80 -7.43
CA ALA A 145 0.08 -13.73 -8.06
C ALA A 145 -0.64 -12.37 -8.00
N LEU A 146 -1.97 -12.33 -8.17
CA LEU A 146 -2.74 -11.10 -8.00
C LEU A 146 -2.65 -10.53 -6.58
N ARG A 147 -2.68 -11.38 -5.54
CA ARG A 147 -2.50 -10.97 -4.13
C ARG A 147 -1.09 -10.45 -3.86
N GLY A 148 -0.08 -11.08 -4.45
CA GLY A 148 1.29 -10.64 -4.33
C GLY A 148 1.58 -9.32 -5.04
N LEU A 149 0.96 -9.06 -6.20
CA LEU A 149 1.06 -7.78 -6.90
C LEU A 149 0.43 -6.63 -6.09
N GLU A 150 -0.72 -6.88 -5.46
CA GLU A 150 -1.33 -5.93 -4.52
C GLU A 150 -0.37 -5.62 -3.37
N SER A 151 0.18 -6.67 -2.74
CA SER A 151 1.13 -6.50 -1.64
C SER A 151 2.37 -5.72 -2.06
N PHE A 152 2.93 -6.02 -3.23
CA PHE A 152 4.04 -5.27 -3.79
C PHE A 152 3.68 -3.80 -4.00
N SER A 153 2.49 -3.51 -4.52
CA SER A 153 2.03 -2.13 -4.75
C SER A 153 1.93 -1.31 -3.45
N GLN A 154 1.65 -1.95 -2.32
CA GLN A 154 1.57 -1.29 -1.01
C GLN A 154 2.92 -1.16 -0.31
N LEU A 155 3.95 -1.90 -0.73
CA LEU A 155 5.32 -1.67 -0.27
C LEU A 155 5.92 -0.40 -0.91
N VAL A 156 5.26 0.14 -1.94
CA VAL A 156 5.63 1.37 -2.63
C VAL A 156 5.17 2.58 -1.87
N TYR A 157 6.11 3.43 -1.47
CA TYR A 157 5.82 4.75 -0.95
C TYR A 157 6.69 5.78 -1.66
N GLN A 158 6.18 7.01 -1.76
CA GLN A 158 7.00 8.15 -2.18
C GLN A 158 7.60 8.79 -0.93
N ASP A 159 8.88 9.09 -0.96
CA ASP A 159 9.48 9.92 0.07
C ASP A 159 9.01 11.38 -0.06
N ASP A 160 9.27 12.19 0.97
CA ASP A 160 8.85 13.60 1.03
C ASP A 160 9.47 14.47 -0.09
N PHE A 161 10.45 13.94 -0.84
CA PHE A 161 11.09 14.59 -1.99
C PHE A 161 10.48 14.17 -3.33
N GLY A 162 9.50 13.25 -3.31
CA GLY A 162 8.85 12.69 -4.50
C GLY A 162 9.63 11.53 -5.14
N GLU A 163 10.58 10.93 -4.42
CA GLU A 163 11.27 9.71 -4.85
C GLU A 163 10.50 8.47 -4.42
N VAL A 164 10.13 7.62 -5.38
CA VAL A 164 9.43 6.36 -5.10
C VAL A 164 10.43 5.35 -4.55
N SER A 165 10.22 4.90 -3.31
CA SER A 165 11.07 3.96 -2.56
C SER A 165 10.23 2.81 -1.94
N HIS A 166 10.86 1.67 -1.63
CA HIS A 166 10.24 0.53 -0.92
C HIS A 166 10.91 0.16 0.39
N ASN A 167 10.14 -0.38 1.34
CA ASN A 167 10.59 -0.98 2.61
C ASN A 167 10.52 -2.51 2.60
#